data_AF-A0A843B0R6-F1
#
_entry.id   AF-A0A843B0R6-F1
#
_cell.length_a   1.000
_cell.length_b   1.000
_cell.length_c   1.000
_cell.angle_alpha   90.00
_cell.angle_beta   90.00
_cell.angle_gamma   90.00
#
_symmetry.space_group_name_H-M   'P 1'
#
loop_
_entity.id
_entity.type
_entity.pdbx_description
1 polymer ?
#
loop_
_entity_poly.entity_id
_entity_poly.type
_entity_poly.pdbx_seq_one_letter_code
_entity_poly.pdbx_strand_id
1 'polypeptide(L)'
;MILRKNIRRDRDAGIEGLPLQLMIMVAVAGLGMAIILGWMGGLSAPNGISAVYSSPNEIVLNDSDHDGVFTASGRSITITVMDTKGEPVGGATVVLDGCNLQTSGGRQVHGTTDDAGKVMFNGLSASQTGKSVGFVTVTVTKSGMGTDNTLTIPVISE
;
A
#
# COMPACT_ATOMS: atom_id res chain seq x y z
N MET A 1 76.19 -5.73 48.65
CA MET A 1 74.82 -5.64 49.18
C MET A 1 73.93 -5.09 48.07
N ILE A 2 73.06 -5.97 47.57
CA ILE A 2 71.96 -5.84 46.57
C ILE A 2 71.84 -4.49 45.82
N LEU A 3 72.25 -4.48 44.55
CA LEU A 3 71.98 -3.41 43.59
C LEU A 3 70.48 -3.45 43.21
N ARG A 4 69.68 -2.49 43.68
CA ARG A 4 68.28 -2.35 43.29
C ARG A 4 68.19 -1.96 41.80
N LYS A 5 67.76 -2.90 40.96
CA LYS A 5 67.45 -2.66 39.55
C LYS A 5 66.10 -1.95 39.44
N ASN A 6 66.12 -0.64 39.18
CA ASN A 6 64.91 0.11 38.83
C ASN A 6 64.45 -0.30 37.42
N ILE A 7 63.31 -1.00 37.35
CA ILE A 7 62.59 -1.22 36.09
C ILE A 7 61.94 0.12 35.73
N ARG A 8 62.64 0.92 34.91
CA ARG A 8 62.03 2.03 34.19
C ARG A 8 61.08 1.44 33.16
N ARG A 9 59.78 1.77 33.28
CA ARG A 9 58.82 1.59 32.19
C ARG A 9 59.29 2.45 31.04
N ASP A 10 59.85 1.80 30.03
CA ASP A 10 60.08 2.44 28.74
C ASP A 10 58.73 2.86 28.17
N ARG A 11 58.62 4.15 27.81
CA ARG A 11 57.42 4.77 27.25
C ARG A 11 57.69 5.23 25.83
N ASP A 12 58.69 4.67 25.16
CA ASP A 12 58.78 4.60 23.70
C ASP A 12 58.01 3.38 23.18
N ALA A 13 56.74 3.25 23.61
CA ALA A 13 55.77 2.40 22.93
C ALA A 13 55.49 3.06 21.57
N GLY A 14 56.21 2.60 20.56
CA GLY A 14 56.28 3.21 19.24
C GLY A 14 54.92 3.62 18.71
N ILE A 15 54.93 4.74 17.99
CA ILE A 15 53.87 5.19 17.07
C ILE A 15 53.52 4.08 16.04
N GLU A 16 54.22 2.94 16.03
CA GLU A 16 53.90 1.74 15.25
C GLU A 16 52.57 1.08 15.63
N GLY A 17 52.01 1.38 16.81
CA GLY A 17 50.64 1.03 17.15
C GLY A 17 49.59 1.83 16.36
N LEU A 18 49.91 3.04 15.88
CA LEU A 18 48.96 3.89 15.14
C LEU A 18 48.54 3.27 13.80
N PRO A 19 49.47 2.81 12.93
CA PRO A 19 49.09 2.15 11.68
C PRO A 19 48.36 0.81 11.89
N LEU A 20 48.80 0.01 12.88
CA LEU A 20 48.22 -1.30 13.15
C LEU A 20 46.82 -1.18 13.78
N GLN A 21 46.64 -0.24 14.71
CA GLN A 21 45.35 0.05 15.31
C GLN A 21 44.36 0.59 14.26
N LEU A 22 44.82 1.43 13.34
CA LEU A 22 43.98 1.92 12.23
C LEU A 22 43.57 0.78 11.29
N MET A 23 44.46 -0.16 10.98
CA MET A 23 44.13 -1.31 10.16
C MET A 23 43.09 -2.23 10.84
N ILE A 24 43.25 -2.49 12.14
CA ILE A 24 42.27 -3.26 12.92
C ILE A 24 40.93 -2.51 12.98
N MET A 25 40.94 -1.19 13.15
CA MET A 25 39.74 -0.38 13.18
C MET A 25 38.96 -0.45 11.87
N VAL A 26 39.64 -0.36 10.72
CA VAL A 26 39.01 -0.49 9.40
C VAL A 26 38.46 -1.90 9.19
N ALA A 27 39.19 -2.93 9.59
CA ALA A 27 38.72 -4.31 9.48
C ALA A 27 37.45 -4.56 10.32
N VAL A 28 37.45 -4.12 11.59
CA VAL A 28 36.29 -4.27 12.48
C VAL A 28 35.11 -3.42 12.02
N ALA A 29 35.35 -2.18 11.58
CA ALA A 29 34.31 -1.32 11.04
C ALA A 29 33.69 -1.89 9.76
N GLY A 30 34.51 -2.46 8.87
CA GLY A 30 34.03 -3.12 7.65
C GLY A 30 33.18 -4.36 7.93
N LEU A 31 33.63 -5.20 8.87
CA LEU A 31 32.85 -6.36 9.33
C LEU A 31 31.52 -5.93 9.98
N GLY A 32 31.55 -4.88 10.80
CA GLY A 32 30.34 -4.31 11.40
C GLY A 32 29.34 -3.80 10.37
N MET A 33 29.81 -3.06 9.35
CA MET A 33 28.96 -2.56 8.27
C MET A 33 28.35 -3.69 7.45
N ALA A 34 29.12 -4.74 7.16
CA ALA A 34 28.64 -5.91 6.42
C ALA A 34 27.50 -6.63 7.15
N ILE A 35 27.55 -6.71 8.48
CA ILE A 35 26.48 -7.30 9.30
C ILE A 35 25.21 -6.44 9.25
N ILE A 36 25.35 -5.12 9.40
CA ILE A 36 24.21 -4.18 9.35
C ILE A 36 23.52 -4.23 7.98
N LEU A 37 24.30 -4.18 6.89
CA LEU A 37 23.77 -4.29 5.53
C LEU A 37 23.17 -5.66 5.24
N GLY A 38 23.79 -6.75 5.75
CA GLY A 38 23.26 -8.10 5.63
C GLY A 38 21.89 -8.26 6.30
N TRP A 39 21.65 -7.57 7.41
CA TRP A 39 20.34 -7.53 8.07
C TRP A 39 19.33 -6.62 7.35
N MET A 40 19.78 -5.50 6.77
CA MET A 40 18.89 -4.63 5.97
C MET A 40 18.45 -5.27 4.65
N GLY A 41 19.24 -6.17 4.09
CA GLY A 41 18.90 -6.91 2.86
C GLY A 41 17.73 -7.90 3.02
N GLY A 42 17.29 -8.18 4.24
CA GLY A 42 16.12 -9.05 4.53
C GLY A 42 14.77 -8.32 4.53
N LEU A 43 14.77 -6.99 4.42
CA LEU A 43 13.53 -6.21 4.34
C LEU A 43 13.11 -6.10 2.87
N SER A 44 12.27 -7.03 2.42
CA SER A 44 11.52 -6.85 1.18
C SER A 44 10.81 -5.50 1.24
N ALA A 45 10.94 -4.69 0.18
CA ALA A 45 10.22 -3.43 0.06
C ALA A 45 8.72 -3.65 0.36
N PRO A 46 8.01 -2.66 0.96
CA PRO A 46 6.59 -2.81 1.23
C PRO A 46 5.84 -3.17 -0.06
N ASN A 47 5.37 -4.41 -0.15
CA ASN A 47 4.47 -4.84 -1.21
C ASN A 47 3.08 -4.32 -0.82
N GLY A 48 2.77 -3.09 -1.23
CA GLY A 48 1.49 -2.45 -0.96
C GLY A 48 0.63 -2.35 -2.21
N ILE A 49 -0.66 -2.10 -2.00
CA ILE A 49 -1.53 -1.59 -3.08
C ILE A 49 -1.07 -0.16 -3.37
N SER A 50 -0.78 0.15 -4.64
CA SER A 50 -0.32 1.48 -5.03
C SER A 50 -1.39 2.32 -5.69
N ALA A 51 -2.27 1.68 -6.45
CA ALA A 51 -3.29 2.39 -7.22
C ALA A 51 -4.50 1.49 -7.44
N VAL A 52 -5.67 2.10 -7.30
CA VAL A 52 -6.96 1.49 -7.60
C VAL A 52 -7.66 2.39 -8.62
N TYR A 53 -8.14 1.81 -9.71
CA TYR A 53 -8.85 2.52 -10.77
C TYR A 53 -10.26 1.98 -10.92
N SER A 54 -11.20 2.85 -11.27
CA SER A 54 -12.55 2.48 -11.67
C SER A 54 -12.84 2.83 -13.12
N SER A 55 -13.63 1.99 -13.78
CA SER A 55 -14.23 2.25 -15.07
C SER A 55 -15.70 1.79 -15.01
N PRO A 56 -16.69 2.71 -15.10
CA PRO A 56 -16.55 4.15 -15.33
C PRO A 56 -15.95 4.90 -14.13
N ASN A 57 -15.47 6.12 -14.40
CA ASN A 57 -14.92 7.04 -13.40
C ASN A 57 -15.99 7.90 -12.71
N GLU A 58 -17.23 7.85 -13.18
CA GLU A 58 -18.38 8.54 -12.59
C GLU A 58 -19.66 7.71 -12.79
N ILE A 59 -20.66 7.97 -11.95
CA ILE A 59 -21.99 7.37 -12.04
C ILE A 59 -23.02 8.49 -12.14
N VAL A 60 -23.74 8.56 -13.26
CA VAL A 60 -24.82 9.54 -13.46
C VAL A 60 -26.16 8.88 -13.13
N LEU A 61 -26.89 9.49 -12.22
CA LEU A 61 -28.25 9.13 -11.81
C LEU A 61 -29.23 10.11 -12.44
N ASN A 62 -30.33 9.59 -12.97
CA ASN A 62 -31.38 10.40 -13.57
C ASN A 62 -32.69 10.18 -12.81
N ASP A 63 -33.49 11.23 -12.73
CA ASP A 63 -34.86 11.20 -12.21
C ASP A 63 -35.84 11.11 -13.39
N SER A 64 -36.34 9.91 -13.65
CA SER A 64 -37.25 9.64 -14.77
C SER A 64 -38.73 9.91 -14.43
N ASP A 65 -39.11 9.79 -13.16
CA ASP A 65 -40.47 9.91 -12.65
C ASP A 65 -40.75 11.25 -11.96
N HIS A 66 -39.74 12.10 -11.85
CA HIS A 66 -39.78 13.44 -11.25
C HIS A 66 -40.23 13.42 -9.78
N ASP A 67 -39.91 12.34 -9.06
CA ASP A 67 -40.26 12.16 -7.65
C ASP A 67 -39.17 12.72 -6.70
N GLY A 68 -38.05 13.20 -7.26
CA GLY A 68 -36.90 13.70 -6.51
C GLY A 68 -35.91 12.62 -6.08
N VAL A 69 -36.09 11.38 -6.53
CA VAL A 69 -35.20 10.24 -6.31
C VAL A 69 -34.52 9.88 -7.63
N PHE A 70 -33.24 10.19 -7.72
CA PHE A 70 -32.44 9.90 -8.89
C PHE A 70 -31.95 8.46 -8.79
N THR A 71 -32.21 7.65 -9.81
CA THR A 71 -31.83 6.23 -9.81
C THR A 71 -31.06 5.85 -11.08
N ALA A 72 -30.17 4.86 -10.95
CA ALA A 72 -29.56 4.19 -12.09
C ALA A 72 -29.51 2.70 -11.82
N SER A 73 -30.05 1.90 -12.74
CA SER A 73 -30.09 0.44 -12.66
C SER A 73 -29.34 -0.20 -13.82
N GLY A 74 -28.81 -1.41 -13.61
CA GLY A 74 -28.17 -2.18 -14.67
C GLY A 74 -26.76 -1.70 -15.05
N ARG A 75 -26.13 -0.86 -14.22
CA ARG A 75 -24.78 -0.35 -14.50
C ARG A 75 -23.72 -1.40 -14.19
N SER A 76 -22.63 -1.34 -14.94
CA SER A 76 -21.43 -2.16 -14.72
C SER A 76 -20.27 -1.28 -14.26
N ILE A 77 -19.57 -1.70 -13.20
CA ILE A 77 -18.36 -1.03 -12.69
C ILE A 77 -17.24 -2.04 -12.68
N THR A 78 -16.13 -1.70 -13.32
CA THR A 78 -14.88 -2.47 -13.29
C THR A 78 -13.88 -1.76 -12.39
N ILE A 79 -13.34 -2.47 -11.40
CA ILE A 79 -12.26 -1.99 -10.55
C ILE A 79 -10.98 -2.73 -10.93
N THR A 80 -9.89 -1.99 -11.08
CA THR A 80 -8.54 -2.53 -11.35
C THR A 80 -7.61 -2.16 -10.22
N VAL A 81 -6.87 -3.14 -9.69
CA VAL A 81 -5.95 -2.97 -8.55
C VAL A 81 -4.53 -3.25 -9.01
N MET A 82 -3.61 -2.31 -8.72
CA MET A 82 -2.19 -2.41 -9.06
C MET A 82 -1.30 -2.27 -7.82
N ASP A 83 -0.18 -2.99 -7.82
CA ASP A 83 0.83 -2.92 -6.78
C ASP A 83 1.81 -1.74 -6.98
N THR A 84 2.77 -1.59 -6.06
CA THR A 84 3.84 -0.56 -6.12
C THR A 84 4.83 -0.73 -7.27
N LYS A 85 4.80 -1.85 -7.98
CA LYS A 85 5.62 -2.14 -9.16
C LYS A 85 4.85 -1.96 -10.47
N GLY A 86 3.54 -1.67 -10.40
CA GLY A 86 2.65 -1.58 -11.55
C GLY A 86 2.15 -2.93 -12.06
N GLU A 87 2.31 -4.00 -11.27
CA GLU A 87 1.78 -5.33 -11.56
C GLU A 87 0.33 -5.46 -11.05
N PRO A 88 -0.53 -6.21 -11.77
CA PRO A 88 -1.91 -6.44 -11.35
C PRO A 88 -1.98 -7.29 -10.07
N VAL A 89 -2.84 -6.89 -9.12
CA VAL A 89 -3.02 -7.61 -7.85
C VAL A 89 -4.24 -8.51 -7.91
N GLY A 90 -4.00 -9.81 -8.13
CA GLY A 90 -5.04 -10.83 -8.05
C GLY A 90 -5.39 -11.26 -6.62
N GLY A 91 -6.64 -11.66 -6.41
CA GLY A 91 -7.13 -12.15 -5.12
C GLY A 91 -7.33 -11.08 -4.05
N ALA A 92 -7.47 -9.80 -4.44
CA ALA A 92 -7.81 -8.70 -3.54
C ALA A 92 -9.33 -8.59 -3.39
N THR A 93 -9.81 -8.40 -2.17
CA THR A 93 -11.23 -8.17 -1.89
C THR A 93 -11.55 -6.69 -2.11
N VAL A 94 -12.53 -6.41 -2.95
CA VAL A 94 -13.01 -5.07 -3.26
C VAL A 94 -14.43 -4.93 -2.72
N VAL A 95 -14.70 -3.84 -2.00
CA VAL A 95 -16.01 -3.48 -1.46
C VAL A 95 -16.33 -2.07 -1.94
N LEU A 96 -17.55 -1.86 -2.46
CA LEU A 96 -18.07 -0.54 -2.80
C LEU A 96 -19.16 -0.13 -1.80
N ASP A 97 -19.06 1.10 -1.32
CA ASP A 97 -19.99 1.65 -0.34
C ASP A 97 -20.32 3.12 -0.64
N GLY A 98 -21.58 3.51 -0.51
CA GLY A 98 -22.06 4.88 -0.78
C GLY A 98 -23.24 4.93 -1.76
N CYS A 99 -23.98 6.05 -1.74
CA CYS A 99 -25.11 6.34 -2.65
C CYS A 99 -26.14 5.19 -2.81
N ASN A 100 -26.41 4.47 -1.72
CA ASN A 100 -27.28 3.28 -1.68
C ASN A 100 -26.96 2.28 -2.81
N LEU A 101 -25.66 2.09 -3.10
CA LEU A 101 -25.21 1.16 -4.12
C LEU A 101 -25.50 -0.28 -3.68
N GLN A 102 -26.29 -0.99 -4.47
CA GLN A 102 -26.72 -2.35 -4.20
C GLN A 102 -26.52 -3.24 -5.44
N THR A 103 -26.27 -4.52 -5.19
CA THR A 103 -26.41 -5.53 -6.24
C THR A 103 -27.88 -5.84 -6.50
N SER A 104 -28.20 -6.57 -7.58
CA SER A 104 -29.58 -6.93 -7.95
C SER A 104 -30.39 -7.63 -6.84
N GLY A 105 -29.71 -8.25 -5.87
CA GLY A 105 -30.29 -8.87 -4.69
C GLY A 105 -30.37 -7.98 -3.44
N GLY A 106 -30.16 -6.66 -3.54
CA GLY A 106 -30.26 -5.73 -2.41
C GLY A 106 -29.14 -5.84 -1.37
N ARG A 107 -28.00 -6.42 -1.75
CA ARG A 107 -26.83 -6.63 -0.86
C ARG A 107 -25.70 -5.66 -1.18
N GLN A 108 -24.82 -5.46 -0.20
CA GLN A 108 -23.58 -4.69 -0.37
C GLN A 108 -22.72 -5.27 -1.49
N VAL A 109 -22.20 -4.38 -2.33
CA VAL A 109 -21.39 -4.74 -3.50
C VAL A 109 -19.98 -5.10 -3.05
N HIS A 110 -19.62 -6.36 -3.21
CA HIS A 110 -18.29 -6.87 -2.89
C HIS A 110 -17.88 -7.98 -3.86
N GLY A 111 -16.58 -8.13 -4.08
CA GLY A 111 -16.03 -9.13 -4.99
C GLY A 111 -14.54 -9.29 -4.82
N THR A 112 -13.95 -10.20 -5.57
CA THR A 112 -12.51 -10.49 -5.53
C THR A 112 -11.90 -10.27 -6.90
N THR A 113 -10.71 -9.68 -6.97
CA THR A 113 -9.99 -9.50 -8.24
C THR A 113 -9.49 -10.82 -8.82
N ASP A 114 -9.54 -10.92 -10.14
CA ASP A 114 -8.99 -12.02 -10.94
C ASP A 114 -7.46 -11.94 -11.08
N ASP A 115 -6.86 -12.88 -11.81
CA ASP A 115 -5.40 -12.91 -12.07
C ASP A 115 -4.89 -11.69 -12.85
N ALA A 116 -5.79 -10.94 -13.51
CA ALA A 116 -5.48 -9.67 -14.17
C ALA A 116 -5.67 -8.45 -13.24
N GLY A 117 -5.92 -8.67 -11.95
CA GLY A 117 -6.12 -7.63 -10.95
C GLY A 117 -7.43 -6.87 -11.10
N LYS A 118 -8.42 -7.46 -11.78
CA LYS A 118 -9.69 -6.81 -12.12
C LYS A 118 -10.87 -7.50 -11.44
N VAL A 119 -11.86 -6.70 -11.08
CA VAL A 119 -13.17 -7.20 -10.65
C VAL A 119 -14.26 -6.42 -11.39
N MET A 120 -15.24 -7.14 -11.92
CA MET A 120 -16.36 -6.55 -12.65
C MET A 120 -17.66 -6.80 -11.89
N PHE A 121 -18.32 -5.71 -11.53
CA PHE A 121 -19.62 -5.72 -10.88
C PHE A 121 -20.69 -5.37 -11.91
N ASN A 122 -21.64 -6.27 -12.11
CA ASN A 122 -22.72 -6.10 -13.08
C ASN A 122 -24.07 -5.95 -12.40
N GLY A 123 -25.00 -5.28 -13.07
CA GLY A 123 -26.39 -5.17 -12.59
C GLY A 123 -26.51 -4.35 -11.31
N LEU A 124 -25.66 -3.34 -11.15
CA LEU A 124 -25.67 -2.47 -9.98
C LEU A 124 -26.83 -1.47 -10.06
N SER A 125 -27.42 -1.20 -8.90
CA SER A 125 -28.39 -0.14 -8.69
C SER A 125 -27.83 0.88 -7.71
N ALA A 126 -27.91 2.17 -8.05
CA ALA A 126 -27.59 3.28 -7.17
C ALA A 126 -28.79 4.23 -7.08
N SER A 127 -28.97 4.87 -5.93
CA SER A 127 -30.06 5.83 -5.71
C SER A 127 -29.65 6.96 -4.78
N GLN A 128 -30.08 8.18 -5.10
CA GLN A 128 -29.81 9.36 -4.30
C GLN A 128 -31.02 10.29 -4.30
N THR A 129 -31.30 10.91 -3.16
CA THR A 129 -32.42 11.85 -3.02
C THR A 129 -31.94 13.28 -3.22
N GLY A 130 -32.61 14.02 -4.09
CA GLY A 130 -32.30 15.40 -4.41
C GLY A 130 -31.07 15.57 -5.31
N LYS A 131 -31.05 16.70 -6.03
CA LYS A 131 -29.93 17.07 -6.91
C LYS A 131 -28.70 17.40 -6.07
N SER A 132 -27.75 16.48 -6.03
CA SER A 132 -26.51 16.61 -5.28
C SER A 132 -25.44 15.70 -5.86
N VAL A 133 -24.18 15.94 -5.46
CA VAL A 133 -23.05 15.06 -5.79
C VAL A 133 -22.79 14.17 -4.58
N GLY A 134 -22.91 12.86 -4.78
CA GLY A 134 -22.54 11.84 -3.82
C GLY A 134 -21.20 11.18 -4.18
N PHE A 135 -20.74 10.27 -3.33
CA PHE A 135 -19.50 9.52 -3.56
C PHE A 135 -19.71 8.06 -3.19
N VAL A 136 -19.19 7.17 -4.05
CA VAL A 136 -18.99 5.75 -3.74
C VAL A 136 -17.52 5.55 -3.39
N THR A 137 -17.25 5.10 -2.18
CA THR A 137 -15.91 4.76 -1.72
C THR A 137 -15.59 3.33 -2.11
N VAL A 138 -14.42 3.12 -2.71
CA VAL A 138 -13.93 1.79 -3.07
C VAL A 138 -12.88 1.40 -2.04
N THR A 139 -13.16 0.34 -1.28
CA THR A 139 -12.22 -0.23 -0.32
C THR A 139 -11.66 -1.53 -0.87
N VAL A 140 -10.34 -1.61 -1.00
CA VAL A 140 -9.62 -2.79 -1.49
C VAL A 140 -8.75 -3.33 -0.36
N THR A 141 -8.84 -4.62 -0.09
CA THR A 141 -8.02 -5.29 0.94
C THR A 141 -7.38 -6.55 0.38
N LYS A 142 -6.08 -6.70 0.59
CA LYS A 142 -5.34 -7.92 0.23
C LYS A 142 -4.47 -8.38 1.40
N SER A 143 -4.64 -9.64 1.79
CA SER A 143 -3.79 -10.26 2.79
C SER A 143 -2.32 -10.21 2.36
N GLY A 144 -1.47 -9.66 3.22
CA GLY A 144 -0.04 -9.45 2.97
C GLY A 144 0.32 -8.13 2.28
N MET A 145 -0.65 -7.34 1.80
CA MET A 145 -0.42 -6.04 1.13
C MET A 145 -1.16 -4.86 1.78
N GLY A 146 -2.09 -5.13 2.70
CA GLY A 146 -2.82 -4.11 3.44
C GLY A 146 -4.17 -3.74 2.80
N THR A 147 -4.65 -2.54 3.12
CA THR A 147 -5.94 -1.99 2.70
C THR A 147 -5.75 -0.62 2.07
N ASP A 148 -6.39 -0.38 0.95
CA ASP A 148 -6.51 0.93 0.30
C ASP A 148 -8.00 1.35 0.24
N ASN A 149 -8.28 2.61 0.57
CA ASN A 149 -9.63 3.20 0.50
C ASN A 149 -9.61 4.61 -0.12
N THR A 150 -8.59 4.90 -0.92
CA THR A 150 -8.34 6.25 -1.45
C THR A 150 -9.22 6.58 -2.65
N LEU A 151 -9.64 5.55 -3.40
CA LEU A 151 -10.49 5.72 -4.57
C LEU A 151 -11.93 6.04 -4.18
N THR A 152 -12.42 7.16 -4.72
CA THR A 152 -13.83 7.56 -4.64
C THR A 152 -14.37 7.79 -6.04
N ILE A 153 -15.57 7.28 -6.31
CA ILE A 153 -16.27 7.43 -7.58
C ILE A 153 -17.38 8.47 -7.35
N PRO A 154 -17.34 9.64 -7.99
CA PRO A 154 -18.40 10.62 -7.90
C PRO A 154 -19.70 10.07 -8.49
N VAL A 155 -20.80 10.34 -7.79
CA VAL A 155 -22.15 10.03 -8.20
C VAL A 155 -22.88 11.36 -8.41
N ILE A 156 -23.36 11.61 -9.61
CA ILE A 156 -23.96 12.89 -10.00
C ILE A 156 -25.45 12.64 -10.25
N SER A 157 -26.30 13.40 -9.55
CA SER A 157 -27.75 13.41 -9.78
C SER A 157 -28.12 14.58 -10.70
N GLU A 158 -28.53 14.29 -11.94
CA GLU A 158 -28.90 15.29 -12.96
C GLU A 158 -30.40 15.28 -13.31
#